data_AF-A0A6A5LDC6-F1
#
_entry.id   AF-A0A6A5LDC6-F1
#
_cell.length_a   1.000
_cell.length_b   1.000
_cell.length_c   1.000
_cell.angle_alpha   90.00
_cell.angle_beta   90.00
_cell.angle_gamma   90.00
#
_symmetry.space_group_name_H-M   'P 1'
#
loop_
_entity.id
_entity.type
_entity.pdbx_description
1 polymer ?
#
loop_
_entity_poly.entity_id
_entity_poly.type
_entity_poly.pdbx_seq_one_letter_code
_entity_poly.pdbx_strand_id
1 'polypeptide(L)'
;MDSFSNHSSTPSSRQLSAHDLKNQLKSQLALEYAQQFLETVRGKCFEKCITKPGSSLSGSESSCISRCVDRYIEATGIISKALFSGQQ
;
A
#
# COMPACT_ATOMS: atom_id res chain seq x y z
N MET A 1 30.25 -42.76 -32.94
CA MET A 1 31.19 -42.73 -31.80
C MET A 1 31.60 -41.28 -31.62
N ASP A 2 31.33 -40.76 -30.41
CA ASP A 2 31.90 -39.61 -29.70
C ASP A 2 31.71 -38.20 -30.33
N SER A 3 31.24 -37.14 -29.66
CA SER A 3 31.30 -36.79 -28.24
C SER A 3 30.14 -35.86 -27.83
N PHE A 4 29.48 -36.18 -26.73
CA PHE A 4 28.59 -35.27 -26.00
C PHE A 4 29.45 -34.38 -25.08
N SER A 5 29.65 -33.12 -25.46
CA SER A 5 30.26 -32.12 -24.57
C SER A 5 29.17 -31.32 -23.87
N ASN A 6 28.90 -31.78 -22.65
CA ASN A 6 28.30 -31.10 -21.51
C ASN A 6 28.60 -29.59 -21.45
N HIS A 7 27.55 -28.77 -21.39
CA HIS A 7 27.49 -27.53 -20.59
C HIS A 7 26.09 -27.45 -19.97
N SER A 8 25.84 -28.36 -19.02
CA SER A 8 24.79 -28.15 -18.02
C SER A 8 25.28 -27.07 -17.04
N SER A 9 25.14 -25.81 -17.42
CA SER A 9 25.06 -24.71 -16.46
C SER A 9 23.67 -24.76 -15.82
N THR A 10 23.51 -25.73 -14.92
CA THR A 10 22.38 -25.84 -14.00
C THR A 10 22.19 -24.49 -13.33
N PRO A 11 20.98 -23.91 -13.37
CA PRO A 11 20.74 -22.59 -12.82
C PRO A 11 21.04 -22.67 -11.33
N SER A 12 21.98 -21.82 -10.90
CA SER A 12 22.25 -21.52 -9.51
C SER A 12 20.91 -21.49 -8.77
N SER A 13 20.72 -22.44 -7.86
CA SER A 13 19.64 -22.42 -6.90
C SER A 13 19.77 -21.08 -6.20
N ARG A 14 19.00 -20.08 -6.67
CA ARG A 14 18.86 -18.81 -6.00
C ARG A 14 18.25 -19.18 -4.66
N GLN A 15 19.10 -19.41 -3.66
CA GLN A 15 18.71 -19.39 -2.27
C GLN A 15 18.23 -17.96 -2.08
N LEU A 16 16.93 -17.72 -2.31
CA LEU A 16 16.27 -16.51 -1.88
C LEU A 16 16.61 -16.40 -0.40
N SER A 17 17.49 -15.45 -0.08
CA SER A 17 17.95 -15.33 1.28
C SER A 17 16.72 -15.00 2.14
N ALA A 18 16.69 -15.47 3.40
CA ALA A 18 15.58 -15.13 4.30
C ALA A 18 15.36 -13.61 4.39
N HIS A 19 16.44 -12.84 4.16
CA HIS A 19 16.41 -11.39 4.01
C HIS A 19 15.62 -10.92 2.76
N ASP A 20 15.86 -11.51 1.59
CA ASP A 20 15.13 -11.19 0.36
C ASP A 20 13.65 -11.57 0.46
N LEU A 21 13.35 -12.74 1.04
CA LEU A 21 11.97 -13.16 1.31
C LEU A 21 11.27 -12.21 2.29
N LYS A 22 11.96 -11.79 3.37
CA LYS A 22 11.44 -10.79 4.32
C LYS A 22 11.15 -9.46 3.64
N ASN A 23 12.02 -9.01 2.74
CA ASN A 23 11.83 -7.76 2.01
C ASN A 23 10.65 -7.85 1.05
N GLN A 24 10.50 -8.99 0.34
CA GLN A 24 9.35 -9.25 -0.51
C GLN A 24 8.04 -9.30 0.29
N LEU A 25 8.03 -9.96 1.46
CA LEU A 25 6.87 -9.98 2.37
C LEU A 25 6.51 -8.58 2.88
N LYS A 26 7.50 -7.78 3.30
CA LYS A 26 7.27 -6.39 3.71
C LYS A 26 6.66 -5.54 2.59
N SER A 27 7.15 -5.69 1.37
CA SER A 27 6.64 -4.96 0.20
C SER A 27 5.17 -5.30 -0.07
N GLN A 28 4.83 -6.60 -0.02
CA GLN A 28 3.44 -7.06 -0.18
C GLN A 28 2.52 -6.52 0.92
N LEU A 29 2.95 -6.59 2.18
CA LEU A 29 2.18 -6.03 3.29
C LEU A 29 1.96 -4.52 3.15
N ALA A 30 2.98 -3.78 2.72
CA ALA A 30 2.86 -2.34 2.49
C ALA A 30 1.86 -2.03 1.37
N LEU A 31 1.84 -2.83 0.30
CA LEU A 31 0.89 -2.68 -0.80
C LEU A 31 -0.55 -2.95 -0.34
N GLU A 32 -0.78 -4.04 0.37
CA GLU A 32 -2.10 -4.40 0.91
C GLU A 32 -2.62 -3.33 1.88
N TYR A 33 -1.76 -2.85 2.78
CA TYR A 33 -2.09 -1.75 3.68
C TYR A 33 -2.46 -0.48 2.91
N ALA A 34 -1.69 -0.12 1.88
CA ALA A 34 -1.99 1.05 1.06
C ALA A 34 -3.34 0.90 0.34
N GLN A 35 -3.65 -0.28 -0.21
CA GLN A 35 -4.95 -0.53 -0.83
C GLN A 35 -6.10 -0.38 0.16
N GLN A 36 -6.02 -1.03 1.33
CA GLN A 36 -7.04 -0.91 2.37
C GLN A 36 -7.22 0.52 2.87
N PHE A 37 -6.11 1.24 3.03
CA PHE A 37 -6.13 2.66 3.40
C PHE A 37 -6.86 3.49 2.34
N LEU A 38 -6.53 3.31 1.07
CA LEU A 38 -7.18 4.02 -0.05
C LEU A 38 -8.67 3.72 -0.13
N GLU A 39 -9.09 2.46 0.02
CA GLU A 39 -10.50 2.09 0.05
C GLU A 39 -11.24 2.74 1.23
N THR A 40 -10.61 2.76 2.40
CA THR A 40 -11.19 3.37 3.60
C THR A 40 -11.33 4.89 3.45
N VAL A 41 -10.27 5.57 3.01
CA VAL A 41 -10.28 7.02 2.78
C VAL A 41 -11.30 7.39 1.71
N ARG A 42 -11.36 6.62 0.61
CA ARG A 42 -12.36 6.79 -0.44
C ARG A 42 -13.77 6.74 0.15
N GLY A 43 -14.10 5.68 0.89
CA GLY A 43 -15.42 5.50 1.49
C GLY A 43 -15.78 6.64 2.44
N LYS A 44 -14.87 6.98 3.37
CA LYS A 44 -15.11 8.03 4.36
C LYS A 44 -15.25 9.42 3.76
N CYS A 45 -14.38 9.78 2.83
CA CYS A 45 -14.43 11.10 2.20
C CYS A 45 -15.60 11.21 1.22
N PHE A 46 -15.97 10.14 0.53
CA PHE A 46 -17.17 10.14 -0.30
C PHE A 46 -18.42 10.36 0.55
N GLU A 47 -18.62 9.55 1.60
CA GLU A 47 -19.77 9.67 2.52
C GLU A 47 -19.86 11.06 3.15
N LYS A 48 -18.72 11.64 3.54
CA LYS A 48 -18.70 12.93 4.22
C LYS A 48 -18.90 14.13 3.29
N CYS A 49 -18.35 14.07 2.07
CA CYS A 49 -18.24 15.23 1.20
C CYS A 49 -19.24 15.23 0.05
N ILE A 50 -19.72 14.07 -0.41
CA ILE A 50 -20.61 13.98 -1.58
C ILE A 50 -22.06 13.88 -1.12
N THR A 51 -22.72 15.02 -0.96
CA THR A 51 -24.13 15.07 -0.52
C THR A 51 -25.12 14.89 -1.66
N LYS A 52 -24.72 15.22 -2.90
CA LYS A 52 -25.56 15.10 -4.09
C LYS A 52 -24.73 14.57 -5.26
N PRO A 53 -24.71 13.25 -5.50
CA PRO A 53 -23.96 12.66 -6.61
C PRO A 53 -24.35 13.28 -7.96
N GLY A 54 -23.36 13.61 -8.76
CA GLY A 54 -23.51 14.17 -10.10
C GLY A 54 -22.42 13.69 -11.04
N SER A 55 -22.42 14.18 -12.29
CA SER A 55 -21.38 13.86 -13.28
C SER A 55 -20.04 14.54 -13.01
N SER A 56 -20.02 15.55 -12.12
CA SER A 56 -18.83 16.27 -11.71
C SER A 56 -18.92 16.68 -10.24
N LEU A 57 -17.76 16.92 -9.64
CA LEU A 57 -17.67 17.51 -8.31
C LEU A 57 -17.88 19.02 -8.41
N SER A 58 -18.71 19.57 -7.54
CA SER A 58 -18.75 21.01 -7.28
C SER A 58 -17.43 21.49 -6.66
N GLY A 59 -17.18 22.80 -6.67
CA GLY A 59 -16.02 23.40 -5.99
C GLY A 59 -16.01 23.12 -4.48
N SER A 60 -17.19 23.07 -3.87
CA SER A 60 -17.39 22.76 -2.46
C SER A 60 -17.01 21.32 -2.14
N GLU A 61 -17.49 20.36 -2.94
CA GLU A 61 -17.17 18.94 -2.80
C GLU A 61 -15.67 18.68 -3.00
N SER A 62 -15.06 19.29 -4.01
CA SER A 62 -13.62 19.18 -4.28
C SER A 62 -12.80 19.71 -3.09
N SER A 63 -13.16 20.88 -2.57
CA SER A 63 -12.50 21.47 -1.39
C SER A 63 -12.69 20.62 -0.14
N CYS A 64 -13.86 20.01 0.03
CA CYS A 64 -14.13 19.09 1.13
C CYS A 64 -13.26 17.84 1.04
N ILE A 65 -13.19 17.20 -0.15
CA ILE A 65 -12.38 15.99 -0.36
C ILE A 65 -10.91 16.25 -0.05
N SER A 66 -10.33 17.35 -0.55
CA SER A 66 -8.93 17.70 -0.26
C SER A 66 -8.68 17.74 1.25
N ARG A 67 -9.52 18.49 1.99
CA ARG A 67 -9.40 18.61 3.45
C ARG A 67 -9.65 17.28 4.16
N CYS A 68 -10.60 16.47 3.68
CA CYS A 68 -10.92 15.18 4.26
C CYS A 68 -9.72 14.23 4.19
N VAL A 69 -9.08 14.14 3.02
CA VAL A 69 -7.90 13.29 2.83
C VAL A 69 -6.74 13.77 3.70
N ASP A 70 -6.43 15.07 3.69
CA ASP A 70 -5.36 15.64 4.50
C ASP A 70 -5.54 15.34 5.99
N ARG A 71 -6.75 15.56 6.51
CA ARG A 71 -7.09 15.28 7.92
C ARG A 71 -7.07 13.80 8.25
N TYR A 72 -7.49 12.93 7.33
CA TYR A 72 -7.47 11.49 7.56
C TYR A 72 -6.04 10.95 7.64
N ILE A 73 -5.16 11.40 6.74
CA ILE A 73 -3.73 11.05 6.75
C ILE A 73 -3.08 11.54 8.05
N GLU A 74 -3.31 12.79 8.43
CA GLU A 74 -2.78 13.37 9.67
C GLU A 74 -3.22 12.57 10.90
N ALA A 75 -4.52 12.31 11.03
CA ALA A 75 -5.06 11.52 12.14
C ALA A 75 -4.47 10.11 12.17
N THR A 76 -4.36 9.45 11.01
CA THR A 76 -3.76 8.12 10.88
C THR A 76 -2.29 8.13 11.33
N GLY A 77 -1.53 9.19 11.00
CA GLY A 77 -0.14 9.35 11.44
C GLY A 77 -0.01 9.48 12.96
N ILE A 78 -0.87 10.28 13.58
CA ILE A 78 -0.91 10.45 15.05
C ILE A 78 -1.25 9.11 15.72
N ILE A 79 -2.29 8.43 15.24
CA ILE A 79 -2.73 7.14 15.78
C ILE A 79 -1.63 6.09 15.62
N SER A 80 -1.02 6.01 14.43
CA SER A 80 0.07 5.06 14.17
C SER A 80 1.24 5.31 15.12
N LYS A 81 1.65 6.57 15.30
CA LYS A 81 2.71 6.92 16.26
C LYS A 81 2.33 6.49 17.67
N ALA A 82 1.11 6.76 18.12
CA ALA A 82 0.66 6.36 19.46
C ALA A 82 0.69 4.84 19.65
N LEU A 83 0.13 4.08 18.71
CA LEU A 83 0.08 2.61 18.74
C LEU A 83 1.48 1.97 18.79
N PHE A 84 2.41 2.46 17.98
CA PHE A 84 3.76 1.90 17.90
C PHE A 84 4.74 2.50 18.92
N SER A 85 4.43 3.66 19.52
CA SER A 85 5.22 4.25 20.61
C SER A 85 5.04 3.53 21.95
N GLY A 86 3.94 2.79 22.14
CA GLY A 86 3.66 2.02 23.36
C GLY A 86 4.29 0.62 23.40
N GLN A 87 5.18 0.27 22.46
CA GLN A 87 5.88 -1.03 22.38
C GLN A 87 7.34 -0.94 22.87
N GLN A 88 7.60 -0.17 23.93
CA GLN A 88 8.87 -0.23 24.69
C GLN A 88 8.69 -1.00 25.98
#